data_AF-A0A2J4YXQ2-F1
#
_entry.id   AF-A0A2J4YXQ2-F1
#
_cell.length_a   1.000
_cell.length_b   1.000
_cell.length_c   1.000
_cell.angle_alpha   90.00
_cell.angle_beta   90.00
_cell.angle_gamma   90.00
#
_symmetry.space_group_name_H-M   'P 1'
#
loop_
_entity.id
_entity.type
_entity.pdbx_description
1 polymer ?
#
loop_
_entity_poly.entity_id
_entity_poly.type
_entity_poly.pdbx_seq_one_letter_code
_entity_poly.pdbx_strand_id
1 'polypeptide(L)' 'MKIAPSLMCMDLLKFKEQIEFIDQHADYFH' A
#
# COMPACT_ATOMS: atom_id res chain seq x y z
N MET A 1 -16.05 -3.27 2.80
CA MET A 1 -15.68 -2.78 1.46
C MET A 1 -14.21 -3.14 1.28
N LYS A 2 -13.83 -3.84 0.20
CA LYS A 2 -12.43 -4.23 0.01
C LYS A 2 -11.62 -3.08 -0.61
N ILE A 3 -10.37 -2.91 -0.19
CA ILE A 3 -9.46 -1.84 -0.62
C ILE A 3 -8.21 -2.42 -1.29
N ALA A 4 -7.83 -1.85 -2.42
CA ALA A 4 -6.62 -2.22 -3.16
C ALA A 4 -5.85 -0.95 -3.60
N PRO A 5 -4.90 -0.44 -2.78
CA PRO A 5 -4.15 0.78 -3.11
C PRO A 5 -3.24 0.56 -4.32
N SER A 6 -3.22 1.54 -5.24
CA SER A 6 -2.38 1.50 -6.43
C SER A 6 -0.93 1.84 -6.09
N LEU A 7 -0.02 0.88 -6.24
CA LEU A 7 1.40 1.03 -5.93
C LEU A 7 2.10 2.05 -6.85
N MET A 8 1.57 2.31 -8.04
CA MET A 8 2.12 3.35 -8.93
C MET A 8 2.03 4.76 -8.31
N CYS A 9 1.16 4.96 -7.32
CA CYS A 9 0.91 6.24 -6.68
C CYS A 9 1.64 6.41 -5.34
N MET A 10 2.47 5.45 -4.95
CA MET A 10 3.16 5.46 -3.65
C MET A 10 4.39 6.38 -3.65
N ASP A 11 4.90 6.69 -2.45
CA ASP A 11 6.17 7.39 -2.25
C ASP A 11 7.31 6.37 -2.12
N LEU A 12 8.16 6.27 -3.15
CA LEU A 12 9.27 5.32 -3.18
C LEU A 12 10.35 5.62 -2.14
N LEU A 13 10.48 6.86 -1.64
CA LEU A 13 11.40 7.16 -0.54
C LEU A 13 10.92 6.55 0.78
N LYS A 14 9.62 6.26 0.88
CA LYS A 14 8.97 5.64 2.05
C LYS A 14 8.48 4.23 1.76
N PHE A 15 9.11 3.54 0.80
CA PHE A 15 8.64 2.24 0.31
C PHE A 15 8.32 1.25 1.43
N LYS A 16 9.27 1.04 2.35
CA LYS A 16 9.11 0.07 3.45
C LYS A 16 7.96 0.44 4.39
N GLU A 17 7.94 1.70 4.85
CA GLU A 17 6.91 2.22 5.76
C GLU A 17 5.51 2.08 5.15
N GLN A 18 5.35 2.45 3.87
CA GLN A 18 4.07 2.39 3.19
C GLN A 18 3.61 0.96 2.92
N ILE A 19 4.50 0.05 2.54
CA ILE A 19 4.14 -1.36 2.34
C ILE A 19 3.72 -2.01 3.65
N GLU A 20 4.46 -1.80 4.74
CA GLU A 20 4.09 -2.31 6.08
C GLU A 20 2.74 -1.77 6.55
N PHE A 21 2.46 -0.49 6.27
CA PHE A 21 1.14 0.09 6.55
C PHE A 21 0.04 -0.55 5.69
N ILE A 22 0.22 -0.65 4.38
CA ILE A 22 -0.80 -1.18 3.47
C ILE A 22 -1.08 -2.66 3.78
N ASP A 23 -0.07 -3.46 4.09
CA ASP A 23 -0.21 -4.89 4.42
C ASP A 23 -1.15 -5.14 5.61
N GLN A 24 -1.19 -4.21 6.58
CA GLN A 24 -2.05 -4.30 7.76
C GLN A 24 -3.49 -3.81 7.54
N HIS A 25 -3.74 -3.03 6.47
CA HIS A 25 -4.99 -2.28 6.30
C HIS A 25 -5.74 -2.57 4.98
N ALA A 26 -5.05 -3.05 3.95
CA ALA A 26 -5.64 -3.32 2.64
C ALA A 26 -5.88 -4.82 2.43
N ASP A 27 -6.87 -5.13 1.59
CA ASP A 27 -7.14 -6.51 1.21
C ASP A 27 -6.18 -7.00 0.13
N TYR A 28 -5.72 -6.10 -0.74
CA TYR A 28 -4.85 -6.39 -1.88
C TYR A 28 -3.91 -5.21 -2.18
N PHE A 29 -2.90 -5.46 -3.00
CA PHE A 29 -2.06 -4.43 -3.62
C PHE A 29 -2.44 -4.32 -5.11
N HIS A 30 -2.76 -3.11 -5.57
CA HIS A 30 -3.04 -2.85 -6.99
C HIS A 30 -1.79 -2.38 -7.73
#